data_AF-A0A9E5UL65-F1
#
_entry.id   AF-A0A9E5UL65-F1
#
_cell.length_a   1.000
_cell.length_b   1.000
_cell.length_c   1.000
_cell.angle_alpha   90.00
_cell.angle_beta   90.00
_cell.angle_gamma   90.00
#
_symmetry.space_group_name_H-M   'P 1'
#
loop_
_entity.id
_entity.type
_entity.pdbx_description
1 polymer ?
#
loop_
_entity_poly.entity_id
_entity_poly.type
_entity_poly.pdbx_seq_one_letter_code
_entity_poly.pdbx_strand_id
1 'polypeptide(L)'
;MPNATKHWVTVLLGMCLVGCAEPVRRQAELTIEVEQLGSPGAFRVGGITNLPEGTELEVVAVRQVRYQSQAVGNSALAPFVNVILDREVVNVEWGEWETIMQVYELRPDGRYQEVWESQTDVTALSRTFNEPVEFLAVLSLERQGSGFFTELDNRYLNLEGPQVQFDADNNFFFVASESRFVPLPQERLQDPREGGELLPEQQLR
;
A
#
# COMPACT_ATOMS: atom_id res chain seq x y z
N MET A 1 -11.55 -91.40 -14.96
CA MET A 1 -10.23 -90.78 -15.19
C MET A 1 -10.46 -89.36 -15.72
N PRO A 2 -10.14 -88.32 -14.94
CA PRO A 2 -10.42 -86.94 -15.29
C PRO A 2 -9.22 -86.30 -16.02
N ASN A 3 -9.44 -85.72 -17.20
CA ASN A 3 -8.45 -84.86 -17.84
C ASN A 3 -8.84 -83.40 -17.61
N ALA A 4 -8.10 -82.76 -16.72
CA ALA A 4 -8.10 -81.33 -16.48
C ALA A 4 -7.04 -80.68 -17.37
N THR A 5 -7.42 -79.71 -18.19
CA THR A 5 -6.45 -78.87 -18.91
C THR A 5 -6.81 -77.40 -18.74
N LYS A 6 -6.25 -76.88 -17.65
CA LYS A 6 -5.90 -75.51 -17.26
C LYS A 6 -5.92 -74.47 -18.39
N HIS A 7 -6.94 -73.59 -18.38
CA HIS A 7 -6.92 -72.34 -19.13
C HIS A 7 -6.06 -71.31 -18.38
N TRP A 8 -5.06 -70.75 -19.05
CA TRP A 8 -4.25 -69.64 -18.54
C TRP A 8 -5.00 -68.33 -18.79
N VAL A 9 -5.40 -67.65 -17.73
CA VAL A 9 -5.95 -66.29 -17.79
C VAL A 9 -4.76 -65.33 -17.84
N THR A 10 -4.54 -64.72 -19.00
CA THR A 10 -3.59 -63.62 -19.17
C THR A 10 -4.23 -62.35 -18.61
N VAL A 11 -3.78 -61.91 -17.44
CA VAL A 11 -4.16 -60.60 -16.87
C VAL A 11 -3.27 -59.54 -17.52
N LEU A 12 -3.85 -58.77 -18.44
CA LEU A 12 -3.23 -57.55 -18.97
C LEU A 12 -3.31 -56.46 -17.91
N LEU A 13 -2.19 -56.24 -17.22
CA LEU A 13 -2.00 -55.13 -16.29
C LEU A 13 -1.85 -53.83 -17.11
N GLY A 14 -2.97 -53.14 -17.32
CA GLY A 14 -2.99 -51.81 -17.93
C GLY A 14 -2.32 -50.79 -17.01
N MET A 15 -1.06 -50.47 -17.27
CA MET A 15 -0.37 -49.30 -16.73
C MET A 15 -1.12 -48.04 -17.22
N CYS A 16 -2.01 -47.51 -16.37
CA CYS A 16 -2.51 -46.16 -16.55
C CYS A 16 -1.33 -45.20 -16.32
N LEU A 17 -0.70 -44.75 -17.40
CA LEU A 17 0.15 -43.56 -17.43
C LEU A 17 -0.78 -42.34 -17.22
N VAL A 18 -1.28 -42.18 -16.00
CA VAL A 18 -1.87 -40.91 -15.59
C VAL A 18 -0.68 -39.98 -15.40
N GLY A 19 -0.32 -39.25 -16.45
CA GLY A 19 0.56 -38.11 -16.29
C GLY A 19 -0.12 -37.16 -15.31
N CYS A 20 0.40 -37.07 -14.09
CA CYS A 20 0.08 -35.97 -13.20
C CYS A 20 0.59 -34.71 -13.90
N ALA A 21 -0.29 -34.02 -14.62
CA ALA A 21 -0.02 -32.65 -15.00
C ALA A 21 0.06 -31.85 -13.70
N GLU A 22 1.22 -31.26 -13.43
CA GLU A 22 1.33 -30.35 -12.28
C GLU A 22 0.36 -29.19 -12.47
N PRO A 23 -0.37 -28.79 -11.42
CA PRO A 23 -1.26 -27.64 -11.47
C PRO A 23 -0.44 -26.39 -11.81
N VAL A 24 -0.88 -25.65 -12.82
CA VAL A 24 -0.22 -24.42 -13.24
C VAL A 24 -0.31 -23.39 -12.11
N ARG A 25 0.84 -23.01 -11.56
CA ARG A 25 0.91 -21.94 -10.56
C ARG A 25 0.54 -20.60 -11.19
N ARG A 26 -0.19 -19.79 -10.43
CA ARG A 26 -0.61 -18.43 -10.78
C ARG A 26 0.21 -17.42 -9.99
N GLN A 27 0.39 -16.25 -10.56
CA GLN A 27 1.05 -15.15 -9.86
C GLN A 27 0.10 -14.57 -8.82
N ALA A 28 0.62 -14.24 -7.64
CA ALA A 28 -0.10 -13.41 -6.69
C ALA A 28 -0.28 -12.01 -7.29
N GLU A 29 -1.42 -11.38 -7.00
CA GLU A 29 -1.77 -10.05 -7.48
C GLU A 29 -2.21 -9.20 -6.30
N LEU A 30 -1.76 -7.96 -6.26
CA LEU A 30 -2.21 -6.93 -5.31
C LEU A 30 -2.36 -5.62 -6.06
N THR A 31 -3.55 -5.03 -6.08
CA THR A 31 -3.75 -3.69 -6.63
C THR A 31 -3.93 -2.69 -5.50
N ILE A 32 -3.77 -1.42 -5.84
CA ILE A 32 -4.05 -0.31 -4.95
C ILE A 32 -4.76 0.79 -5.74
N GLU A 33 -5.76 1.39 -5.12
CA GLU A 33 -6.57 2.50 -5.59
C GLU A 33 -6.73 3.50 -4.44
N VAL A 34 -6.50 4.77 -4.75
CA VAL A 34 -6.55 5.88 -3.80
C VAL A 34 -7.58 6.92 -4.24
N GLU A 35 -8.57 7.15 -3.39
CA GLU A 35 -9.63 8.14 -3.56
C GLU A 35 -9.53 9.19 -2.46
N GLN A 36 -9.51 10.48 -2.83
CA GLN A 36 -9.59 11.57 -1.86
C GLN A 36 -11.01 11.67 -1.29
N LEU A 37 -11.12 11.73 0.03
CA LEU A 37 -12.40 11.93 0.72
C LEU A 37 -12.71 13.42 0.89
N GLY A 38 -13.95 13.74 1.27
CA GLY A 38 -14.40 15.12 1.44
C GLY A 38 -13.72 15.89 2.59
N SER A 39 -13.02 15.18 3.48
CA SER A 39 -12.28 15.78 4.61
C SER A 39 -10.83 16.09 4.23
N PRO A 40 -10.24 17.21 4.69
CA PRO A 40 -8.85 17.54 4.39
C PRO A 40 -7.86 16.45 4.84
N GLY A 41 -7.02 16.00 3.91
CA GLY A 41 -6.01 14.96 4.18
C GLY A 41 -6.58 13.56 4.40
N ALA A 42 -7.87 13.34 4.19
CA ALA A 42 -8.49 12.02 4.31
C ALA A 42 -8.53 11.32 2.93
N PHE A 43 -8.13 10.06 2.90
CA PHE A 43 -8.12 9.24 1.70
C PHE A 43 -8.71 7.86 2.00
N ARG A 44 -9.57 7.36 1.11
CA ARG A 44 -9.87 5.93 1.04
C ARG A 44 -8.78 5.27 0.22
N VAL A 45 -8.20 4.22 0.75
CA VAL A 45 -7.14 3.45 0.10
C VAL A 45 -7.56 1.99 0.14
N GLY A 46 -7.67 1.36 -1.01
CA GLY A 46 -8.09 -0.03 -1.09
C GLY A 46 -7.60 -0.70 -2.36
N GLY A 47 -8.04 -1.92 -2.60
CA GLY A 47 -7.71 -2.64 -3.81
C GLY A 47 -8.24 -4.07 -3.81
N ILE A 48 -7.86 -4.79 -4.86
CA ILE A 48 -8.20 -6.20 -5.03
C ILE A 48 -6.93 -7.04 -4.96
N THR A 49 -7.09 -8.29 -4.55
CA THR A 49 -6.00 -9.25 -4.45
C THR A 49 -6.51 -10.68 -4.57
N ASN A 50 -5.64 -11.59 -5.00
CA ASN A 50 -5.92 -13.02 -4.97
C ASN A 50 -5.26 -13.73 -3.76
N LEU A 51 -4.68 -12.96 -2.82
CA LEU A 51 -4.09 -13.48 -1.59
C LEU A 51 -5.13 -14.19 -0.70
N PRO A 52 -4.69 -15.07 0.22
CA PRO A 52 -5.57 -15.72 1.19
C PRO A 52 -6.43 -14.75 2.01
N GLU A 53 -7.60 -15.22 2.44
CA GLU A 53 -8.44 -14.49 3.39
C GLU A 53 -7.71 -14.26 4.71
N GLY A 54 -7.90 -13.09 5.32
CA GLY A 54 -7.21 -12.73 6.55
C GLY A 54 -5.71 -12.48 6.38
N THR A 55 -5.21 -12.37 5.15
CA THR A 55 -3.85 -11.87 4.91
C THR A 55 -3.76 -10.44 5.44
N GLU A 56 -2.82 -10.20 6.35
CA GLU A 56 -2.56 -8.84 6.84
C GLU A 56 -1.72 -8.05 5.84
N LEU A 57 -2.21 -6.86 5.47
CA LEU A 57 -1.51 -5.87 4.67
C LEU A 57 -1.19 -4.65 5.53
N GLU A 58 0.03 -4.15 5.40
CA GLU A 58 0.43 -2.86 5.97
C GLU A 58 0.29 -1.79 4.89
N VAL A 59 -0.56 -0.79 5.15
CA VAL A 59 -0.82 0.33 4.25
C VAL A 59 -0.12 1.56 4.79
N VAL A 60 0.73 2.20 3.99
CA VAL A 60 1.55 3.34 4.43
C VAL A 60 1.45 4.47 3.42
N ALA A 61 1.26 5.70 3.92
CA ALA A 61 1.40 6.91 3.12
C ALA A 61 2.74 7.56 3.44
N VAL A 62 3.56 7.81 2.42
CA VAL A 62 4.90 8.41 2.59
C VAL A 62 5.08 9.64 1.71
N ARG A 63 5.84 10.61 2.23
CA ARG A 63 6.30 11.77 1.46
C ARG A 63 7.82 11.86 1.52
N GLN A 64 8.44 12.27 0.43
CA GLN A 64 9.85 12.61 0.43
C GLN A 64 10.07 14.06 0.87
N VAL A 65 10.89 14.24 1.91
CA VAL A 65 11.25 15.53 2.49
C VAL A 65 12.77 15.70 2.41
N ARG A 66 13.22 16.91 2.06
CA ARG A 66 14.61 17.33 2.15
C ARG A 66 14.72 18.48 3.14
N TYR A 67 15.62 18.36 4.11
CA TYR A 67 15.97 19.42 5.03
C TYR A 67 17.10 20.28 4.46
N GLN A 68 16.96 21.60 4.55
CA GLN A 68 18.05 22.53 4.24
C GLN A 68 18.83 22.83 5.52
N SER A 69 20.09 22.39 5.56
CA SER A 69 21.04 22.77 6.61
C SER A 69 21.54 24.21 6.35
N GLN A 70 21.53 25.06 7.38
CA GLN A 70 22.12 26.41 7.33
C GLN A 70 23.66 26.40 7.48
N ALA A 71 24.33 25.24 7.37
CA ALA A 71 25.77 25.15 7.54
C ALA A 71 26.52 25.83 6.39
N VAL A 72 27.03 27.03 6.67
CA VAL A 72 27.94 27.83 5.85
C VAL A 72 29.14 26.98 5.40
N GLY A 73 29.28 26.77 4.09
CA GLY A 73 30.58 26.45 3.48
C GLY A 73 30.71 25.14 2.68
N ASN A 74 29.76 24.22 2.75
CA ASN A 74 29.76 23.02 1.89
C ASN A 74 28.32 22.69 1.45
N SER A 75 27.93 23.18 0.26
CA SER A 75 26.61 22.98 -0.35
C SER A 75 26.40 21.55 -0.88
N ALA A 76 26.53 20.54 -0.02
CA ALA A 76 25.93 19.24 -0.30
C ALA A 76 24.45 19.33 0.11
N LEU A 77 23.55 19.28 -0.87
CA LEU A 77 22.12 19.13 -0.60
C LEU A 77 21.91 17.84 0.21
N ALA A 78 21.19 17.93 1.33
CA ALA A 78 20.80 16.73 2.07
C ALA A 78 20.00 15.78 1.15
N PRO A 79 20.12 14.46 1.31
CA PRO A 79 19.29 13.52 0.58
C PRO A 79 17.82 13.72 0.94
N PHE A 80 16.92 13.32 0.03
CA PHE A 80 15.53 13.14 0.42
C PHE A 80 15.42 11.98 1.39
N VAL A 81 14.58 12.14 2.40
CA VAL A 81 14.18 11.08 3.33
C VAL A 81 12.69 10.84 3.20
N ASN A 82 12.26 9.60 3.32
CA ASN A 82 10.84 9.27 3.39
C ASN A 82 10.34 9.53 4.81
N VAL A 83 9.30 10.34 4.94
CA VAL A 83 8.55 10.51 6.19
C VAL A 83 7.20 9.80 6.05
N ILE A 84 6.75 9.18 7.14
CA ILE A 84 5.46 8.48 7.19
C ILE A 84 4.39 9.50 7.57
N LEU A 85 3.41 9.67 6.70
CA LEU A 85 2.25 10.53 6.96
C LEU A 85 1.17 9.77 7.73
N ASP A 86 0.98 8.51 7.43
CA ASP A 86 0.04 7.63 8.15
C ASP A 86 0.37 6.16 7.89
N ARG A 87 -0.09 5.26 8.77
CA ARG A 87 0.15 3.82 8.69
C ARG A 87 -1.03 3.05 9.29
N GLU A 88 -1.59 2.15 8.51
CA GLU A 88 -2.69 1.28 8.91
C GLU A 88 -2.41 -0.19 8.61
N VAL A 89 -3.09 -1.08 9.33
CA VAL A 89 -3.04 -2.53 9.08
C VAL A 89 -4.45 -2.98 8.75
N VAL A 90 -4.58 -3.70 7.64
CA VAL A 90 -5.88 -4.23 7.18
C VAL A 90 -5.79 -5.71 6.85
N ASN A 91 -6.93 -6.37 6.89
CA ASN A 91 -7.06 -7.74 6.45
C ASN A 91 -7.65 -7.79 5.04
N VAL A 92 -7.22 -8.77 4.26
CA VAL A 92 -7.91 -9.16 3.04
C VAL A 92 -9.22 -9.85 3.42
N GLU A 93 -10.32 -9.36 2.88
CA GLU A 93 -11.67 -9.91 3.03
C GLU A 93 -12.31 -10.06 1.65
N TRP A 94 -12.67 -11.28 1.28
CA TRP A 94 -13.30 -11.62 -0.01
C TRP A 94 -12.50 -11.18 -1.24
N GLY A 95 -11.16 -11.18 -1.14
CA GLY A 95 -10.27 -10.74 -2.21
C GLY A 95 -10.17 -9.22 -2.35
N GLU A 96 -10.71 -8.47 -1.39
CA GLU A 96 -10.65 -7.01 -1.33
C GLU A 96 -9.98 -6.57 -0.02
N TRP A 97 -9.51 -5.34 0.01
CA TRP A 97 -8.99 -4.71 1.22
C TRP A 97 -9.22 -3.20 1.12
N GLU A 98 -9.49 -2.54 2.25
CA GLU A 98 -9.71 -1.09 2.29
C GLU A 98 -9.35 -0.53 3.68
N THR A 99 -8.80 0.68 3.69
CA THR A 99 -8.63 1.52 4.89
C THR A 99 -8.92 2.99 4.58
N ILE A 100 -9.02 3.78 5.64
CA ILE A 100 -9.03 5.24 5.58
C ILE A 100 -7.70 5.73 6.14
N MET A 101 -6.97 6.52 5.36
CA MET A 101 -5.73 7.17 5.78
C MET A 101 -5.96 8.67 6.02
N GLN A 102 -5.37 9.19 7.09
CA GLN A 102 -5.45 10.59 7.49
C GLN A 102 -4.04 11.19 7.54
N VAL A 103 -3.65 11.84 6.45
CA VAL A 103 -2.27 12.37 6.29
C VAL A 103 -2.05 13.74 6.94
N TYR A 104 -3.13 14.40 7.37
CA TYR A 104 -3.08 15.64 8.14
C TYR A 104 -3.67 15.46 9.53
N GLU A 105 -3.17 16.21 10.50
CA GLU A 105 -3.75 16.37 11.83
C GLU A 105 -4.17 17.83 12.06
N LEU A 106 -5.21 18.03 12.88
CA LEU A 106 -5.67 19.35 13.27
C LEU A 106 -4.91 19.81 14.52
N ARG A 107 -4.19 20.92 14.42
CA ARG A 107 -3.49 21.55 15.55
C ARG A 107 -4.47 22.20 16.54
N PRO A 108 -4.04 22.45 17.79
CA PRO A 108 -4.84 23.22 18.75
C PRO A 108 -5.20 24.64 18.28
N ASP A 109 -4.45 25.23 17.35
CA ASP A 109 -4.72 26.55 16.77
C ASP A 109 -5.69 26.51 15.57
N GLY A 110 -6.24 25.33 15.24
CA GLY A 110 -7.21 25.14 14.17
C GLY A 110 -6.62 25.02 12.77
N ARG A 111 -5.28 24.97 12.63
CA ARG A 111 -4.61 24.73 11.34
C ARG A 111 -4.31 23.25 11.13
N TYR A 112 -4.36 22.79 9.89
CA TYR A 112 -3.87 21.46 9.55
C TYR A 112 -2.35 21.45 9.46
N GLN A 113 -1.74 20.33 9.87
CA GLN A 113 -0.33 20.02 9.62
C GLN A 113 -0.19 18.55 9.20
N GLU A 114 0.89 18.18 8.52
CA GLU A 114 1.13 16.76 8.24
C GLU A 114 1.55 16.04 9.54
N VAL A 115 1.12 14.78 9.73
CA VAL A 115 1.29 14.03 11.00
C VAL A 115 2.76 13.91 11.41
N TRP A 116 3.68 13.73 10.47
CA TRP A 116 5.11 13.63 10.78
C TRP A 116 5.71 14.93 11.35
N GLU A 117 5.07 16.08 11.12
CA GLU A 117 5.56 17.37 11.61
C GLU A 117 5.41 17.49 13.13
N SER A 118 4.42 16.84 13.76
CA SER A 118 4.33 16.79 15.22
C SER A 118 5.37 15.88 15.87
N GLN A 119 5.93 14.95 15.11
CA GLN A 119 6.85 13.93 15.62
C GLN A 119 8.32 14.37 15.57
N THR A 120 8.61 15.50 14.93
CA THR A 120 9.98 15.91 14.63
C THR A 120 10.25 17.33 15.16
N ASP A 121 11.19 17.47 16.10
CA ASP A 121 11.62 18.75 16.72
C ASP A 121 12.41 19.68 15.74
N VAL A 122 12.08 19.63 14.45
CA VAL A 122 12.87 20.22 13.35
C VAL A 122 12.24 21.51 12.83
N THR A 123 11.45 22.18 13.68
CA THR A 123 10.70 23.41 13.40
C THR A 123 11.55 24.58 12.88
N ALA A 124 12.88 24.52 12.97
CA ALA A 124 13.80 25.56 12.51
C ALA A 124 14.43 25.35 11.12
N LEU A 125 14.20 24.20 10.44
CA LEU A 125 14.82 23.95 9.12
C LEU A 125 13.87 24.28 7.97
N SER A 126 14.39 24.96 6.94
CA SER A 126 13.69 25.11 5.67
C SER A 126 13.57 23.74 4.98
N ARG A 127 12.43 23.47 4.36
CA ARG A 127 12.07 22.16 3.82
C ARG A 127 11.72 22.24 2.34
N THR A 128 12.07 21.20 1.60
CA THR A 128 11.63 21.00 0.22
C THR A 128 10.95 19.64 0.13
N PHE A 129 9.81 19.61 -0.54
CA PHE A 129 8.95 18.44 -0.66
C PHE A 129 8.97 17.95 -2.10
N ASN A 130 8.92 16.63 -2.29
CA ASN A 130 8.44 16.10 -3.55
C ASN A 130 6.91 16.06 -3.54
N GLU A 131 6.33 16.37 -4.70
CA GLU A 131 4.92 16.72 -4.82
C GLU A 131 3.93 15.54 -4.66
N PRO A 132 4.21 14.30 -5.10
CA PRO A 132 3.30 13.20 -4.81
C PRO A 132 3.57 12.60 -3.42
N VAL A 133 2.48 12.26 -2.74
CA VAL A 133 2.48 11.26 -1.66
C VAL A 133 2.37 9.89 -2.33
N GLU A 134 3.21 8.97 -1.89
CA GLU A 134 3.16 7.58 -2.31
C GLU A 134 2.39 6.77 -1.27
N PHE A 135 1.32 6.10 -1.73
CA PHE A 135 0.56 5.15 -0.95
C PHE A 135 1.06 3.76 -1.30
N LEU A 136 1.37 2.96 -0.29
CA LEU A 136 1.93 1.63 -0.41
C LEU A 136 1.02 0.64 0.29
N ALA A 137 0.72 -0.48 -0.34
CA ALA A 137 0.16 -1.67 0.31
C ALA A 137 1.22 -2.76 0.30
N VAL A 138 1.66 -3.19 1.48
CA VAL A 138 2.81 -4.08 1.67
C VAL A 138 2.34 -5.35 2.37
N LEU A 139 2.61 -6.50 1.74
CA LEU A 139 2.55 -7.79 2.42
C LEU A 139 3.81 -7.95 3.28
N SER A 140 3.65 -7.83 4.60
CA SER A 140 4.70 -8.15 5.56
C SER A 140 4.59 -9.62 5.98
N LEU A 141 5.62 -10.42 5.67
CA LEU A 141 5.62 -11.85 5.95
C LEU A 141 5.67 -12.16 7.45
N GLU A 142 6.28 -11.28 8.24
CA GLU A 142 6.40 -11.43 9.69
C GLU A 142 5.06 -11.34 10.42
N ARG A 143 4.08 -10.70 9.78
CA ARG A 143 2.71 -10.55 10.27
C ARG A 143 1.81 -11.73 9.94
N GLN A 144 2.25 -12.62 9.05
CA GLN A 144 1.40 -13.70 8.58
C GLN A 144 1.35 -14.86 9.58
N GLY A 145 0.16 -15.43 9.73
CA GLY A 145 -0.01 -16.65 10.52
C GLY A 145 0.78 -17.82 9.93
N SER A 146 1.16 -18.78 10.77
CA SER A 146 1.97 -19.95 10.39
C SER A 146 1.43 -20.78 9.21
N GLY A 147 0.13 -20.69 8.90
CA GLY A 147 -0.51 -21.39 7.78
C GLY A 147 -0.44 -20.66 6.44
N PHE A 148 0.04 -19.41 6.39
CA PHE A 148 -0.03 -18.56 5.19
C PHE A 148 0.63 -19.18 3.96
N PHE A 149 1.88 -19.66 4.08
CA PHE A 149 2.59 -20.28 2.97
C PHE A 149 1.94 -21.60 2.53
N THR A 150 1.36 -22.36 3.46
CA THR A 150 0.58 -23.55 3.14
C THR A 150 -0.68 -23.17 2.35
N GLU A 151 -1.34 -22.08 2.69
CA GLU A 151 -2.52 -21.61 1.96
C GLU A 151 -2.17 -21.08 0.57
N LEU A 152 -1.05 -20.36 0.42
CA LEU A 152 -0.55 -19.96 -0.90
C LEU A 152 -0.29 -21.18 -1.80
N ASP A 153 0.38 -22.21 -1.27
CA ASP A 153 0.68 -23.44 -2.03
C ASP A 153 -0.60 -24.20 -2.40
N ASN A 154 -1.55 -24.33 -1.47
CA ASN A 154 -2.86 -24.94 -1.71
C ASN A 154 -3.68 -24.18 -2.78
N ARG A 155 -3.47 -22.87 -2.91
CA ARG A 155 -4.11 -22.01 -3.92
C ARG A 155 -3.31 -21.94 -5.24
N TYR A 156 -2.15 -22.59 -5.29
CA TYR A 156 -1.18 -22.53 -6.37
C TYR A 156 -0.74 -21.11 -6.70
N LEU A 157 -0.49 -20.28 -5.68
CA LEU A 157 -0.06 -18.90 -5.80
C LEU A 157 1.44 -18.74 -5.51
N ASN A 158 2.11 -17.92 -6.33
CA ASN A 158 3.51 -17.53 -6.14
C ASN A 158 3.64 -16.02 -5.95
N LEU A 159 4.41 -15.61 -4.94
CA LEU A 159 4.83 -14.21 -4.74
C LEU A 159 6.02 -13.91 -5.67
N GLU A 160 5.73 -13.63 -6.93
CA GLU A 160 6.74 -13.39 -7.97
C GLU A 160 6.38 -12.18 -8.84
N GLY A 161 7.34 -11.70 -9.63
CA GLY A 161 7.13 -10.67 -10.66
C GLY A 161 7.31 -9.23 -10.17
N PRO A 162 6.74 -8.23 -10.88
CA PRO A 162 7.09 -6.81 -10.69
C PRO A 162 6.75 -6.23 -9.32
N GLN A 163 5.85 -6.88 -8.59
CA GLN A 163 5.42 -6.48 -7.26
C GLN A 163 6.40 -6.91 -6.16
N VAL A 164 7.35 -7.78 -6.49
CA VAL A 164 8.40 -8.19 -5.56
C VAL A 164 9.50 -7.13 -5.56
N GLN A 165 9.71 -6.51 -4.40
CA GLN A 165 10.80 -5.58 -4.14
C GLN A 165 11.73 -6.16 -3.07
N PHE A 166 12.94 -5.62 -2.97
CA PHE A 166 13.94 -6.04 -1.98
C PHE A 166 14.45 -4.81 -1.23
N ASP A 167 14.63 -4.93 0.08
CA ASP A 167 15.35 -3.91 0.86
C ASP A 167 16.88 -4.07 0.72
N ALA A 168 17.63 -3.21 1.42
CA ALA A 168 19.09 -3.24 1.43
C ALA A 168 19.68 -4.53 2.06
N ASP A 169 18.90 -5.22 2.87
CA ASP A 169 19.26 -6.47 3.54
C ASP A 169 18.81 -7.71 2.74
N ASN A 170 18.27 -7.50 1.54
CA ASN A 170 17.78 -8.52 0.62
C ASN A 170 16.57 -9.31 1.17
N ASN A 171 15.79 -8.70 2.08
CA ASN A 171 14.46 -9.18 2.42
C ASN A 171 13.49 -8.78 1.31
N PHE A 172 12.64 -9.72 0.90
CA PHE A 172 11.66 -9.43 -0.15
C PHE A 172 10.35 -8.91 0.45
N PHE A 173 9.72 -7.99 -0.28
CA PHE A 173 8.41 -7.43 0.01
C PHE A 173 7.54 -7.59 -1.22
N PHE A 174 6.26 -7.89 -1.01
CA PHE A 174 5.27 -7.88 -2.09
C PHE A 174 4.41 -6.62 -1.93
N VAL A 175 4.45 -5.73 -2.91
CA VAL A 175 3.94 -4.37 -2.77
C VAL A 175 3.16 -3.91 -4.00
N ALA A 176 2.12 -3.11 -3.74
CA ALA A 176 1.46 -2.27 -4.72
C ALA A 176 1.61 -0.81 -4.29
N SER A 177 1.81 0.09 -5.26
CA SER A 177 1.95 1.52 -4.99
C SER A 177 1.10 2.38 -5.90
N GLU A 178 0.60 3.49 -5.36
CA GLU A 178 -0.04 4.55 -6.13
C GLU A 178 0.41 5.91 -5.62
N SER A 179 0.79 6.78 -6.57
CA SER A 179 1.16 8.17 -6.29
C SER A 179 -0.05 9.09 -6.46
N ARG A 180 -0.30 9.95 -5.48
CA ARG A 180 -1.32 10.99 -5.54
C ARG A 180 -0.75 12.35 -5.18
N PHE A 181 -1.19 13.37 -5.91
CA PHE A 181 -0.92 14.74 -5.53
C PHE A 181 -1.69 15.05 -4.25
N VAL A 182 -0.96 15.39 -3.19
CA VAL A 182 -1.52 15.85 -1.93
C VAL A 182 -0.89 17.20 -1.64
N PRO A 183 -1.67 18.29 -1.61
CA PRO A 183 -1.11 19.61 -1.34
C PRO A 183 -0.45 19.63 0.05
N LEU A 184 0.41 20.61 0.31
CA LEU A 184 0.81 20.86 1.68
C LEU A 184 -0.39 21.48 2.44
N PRO A 185 -0.54 21.22 3.75
CA PRO A 185 -1.58 21.86 4.56
C PRO A 185 -1.52 23.38 4.38
N GLN A 186 -2.61 23.99 3.90
CA GLN A 186 -2.69 25.45 3.82
C GLN A 186 -2.91 26.01 5.23
N GLU A 187 -2.16 27.06 5.59
CA GLU A 187 -2.19 27.63 6.95
C GLU A 187 -3.51 28.32 7.35
N ARG A 188 -4.59 28.26 6.56
CA ARG A 188 -5.89 28.84 6.89
C ARG A 188 -7.06 28.13 6.22
N LEU A 189 -8.08 27.78 7.01
CA LEU A 189 -9.47 27.86 6.56
C LEU A 189 -9.73 29.33 6.22
N GLN A 190 -10.04 29.67 4.97
CA GLN A 190 -10.76 30.91 4.71
C GLN A 190 -12.11 30.78 5.42
N ASP A 191 -12.39 31.63 6.41
CA ASP A 191 -13.74 31.75 6.96
C ASP A 191 -14.67 32.11 5.79
N PRO A 192 -15.74 31.33 5.51
CA PRO A 192 -16.70 31.65 4.46
C PRO A 192 -17.33 33.05 4.59
N ARG A 193 -17.17 33.71 5.75
CA ARG A 193 -17.66 35.07 6.01
C ARG A 193 -16.74 36.20 5.54
N GLU A 194 -15.50 35.93 5.11
CA GLU A 194 -14.60 36.97 4.59
C GLU A 194 -14.71 37.18 3.07
N GLY A 195 -15.54 36.41 2.36
CA GLY A 195 -15.90 36.60 0.96
C GLY A 195 -17.03 37.60 0.72
N GLY A 196 -17.29 38.51 1.67
CA GLY A 196 -18.28 39.57 1.53
C GLY A 196 -17.74 40.71 0.66
N GLU A 197 -17.89 40.56 -0.66
CA GLU A 197 -17.71 41.61 -1.65
C GLU A 197 -18.47 42.89 -1.21
N LEU A 198 -17.73 43.94 -0.88
CA LEU A 198 -18.27 45.27 -0.68
C LEU A 198 -18.87 45.74 -2.01
N LEU A 199 -20.20 45.64 -2.13
CA LEU A 199 -20.95 46.25 -3.23
C LEU A 199 -20.62 47.75 -3.28
N PRO A 200 -20.19 48.31 -4.43
CA PRO A 200 -19.95 49.73 -4.54
C PRO A 200 -21.29 50.47 -4.45
N GLU A 201 -21.31 51.54 -3.65
CA GLU A 201 -22.38 52.52 -3.60
C GLU A 201 -22.84 52.89 -5.01
N GLN A 202 -24.11 52.64 -5.31
CA GLN A 202 -24.74 53.18 -6.49
C GLN A 202 -24.85 54.71 -6.35
N GLN A 203 -23.98 55.42 -7.05
CA GLN A 203 -24.36 56.71 -7.62
C GLN A 203 -25.44 56.45 -8.69
N LEU A 204 -26.66 56.98 -8.49
CA LEU A 204 -27.40 57.75 -9.50
C LEU A 204 -28.80 58.15 -8.97
N ARG A 205 -28.94 59.46 -8.75
CA ARG A 205 -30.14 60.31 -8.76
C ARG A 205 -31.14 60.24 -7.60
#